data_AF-A0A7K1TGV9-F1
#
_entry.id   AF-A0A7K1TGV9-F1
#
_cell.length_a   1.000
_cell.length_b   1.000
_cell.length_c   1.000
_cell.angle_alpha   90.00
_cell.angle_beta   90.00
_cell.angle_gamma   90.00
#
_symmetry.space_group_name_H-M   'P 1'
#
loop_
_entity.id
_entity.type
_entity.pdbx_description
1 polymer ?
#
loop_
_entity_poly.entity_id
_entity_poly.type
_entity_poly.pdbx_seq_one_letter_code
_entity_poly.pdbx_strand_id
1 'polypeptide(L)'
;MRVCSRGCRADRSRSLPYKGSRRWTVCVRKCRNWFSWKARRDAGYQPLNAAQVVGYYVAGPGERVDRTQQQTGWPMAGFNDSAWPTAQPLTLGQPKGAASSFNGWMLVPSPLPPLELTTQRLPHLRLATGLVGIPKAFPAAKTTATIPAHTSVTLLLNQTFLTNAYPTLVFSGGQGAGLSLGYAESLYVRGKKKGNRNDVVGKHFLGRRDSVLSDGGPQQVFTPLTWRTYRYVQLRITTQAALLVLEDIYGVFTAYPFQPQARLATDNPLVQQIAAVGWRTARRCAVETYMDCPYYEQLQYIGDTRIQALVSYCNTTGWPAKLSPNSITRAWPRASP
;
A
#
# COMPACT_ATOMS: atom_id res chain seq x y z
N MET A 1 3.58 13.71 1.73
CA MET A 1 4.56 14.40 2.60
C MET A 1 5.24 13.32 3.43
N ARG A 2 6.51 13.02 3.21
CA ARG A 2 7.29 12.14 4.11
C ARG A 2 8.14 13.07 4.97
N VAL A 3 8.10 12.88 6.28
CA VAL A 3 8.67 13.80 7.28
C VAL A 3 9.52 12.94 8.21
N CYS A 4 10.84 13.16 8.26
CA CYS A 4 11.74 12.42 9.15
C CYS A 4 12.81 13.34 9.76
N SER A 5 13.20 13.03 11.00
CA SER A 5 13.72 13.94 12.03
C SER A 5 15.24 14.17 12.04
N ARG A 6 15.67 15.33 12.55
CA ARG A 6 17.01 15.59 13.11
C ARG A 6 16.96 15.66 14.65
N GLY A 7 17.97 15.06 15.29
CA GLY A 7 18.51 15.52 16.58
C GLY A 7 18.05 14.79 17.84
N CYS A 8 18.74 13.71 18.22
CA CYS A 8 18.89 13.31 19.63
C CYS A 8 20.24 12.58 19.80
N ARG A 9 21.26 13.28 20.29
CA ARG A 9 22.46 12.61 20.83
C ARG A 9 22.06 11.92 22.14
N ALA A 10 22.53 10.68 22.31
CA ALA A 10 22.57 10.02 23.60
C ALA A 10 23.72 10.63 24.41
N ASP A 11 23.45 11.08 25.64
CA ASP A 11 24.51 11.37 26.60
C ASP A 11 24.48 10.31 27.69
N ARG A 12 25.66 9.86 28.12
CA ARG A 12 25.85 8.67 28.95
C ARG A 12 25.25 8.88 30.34
N SER A 13 24.39 7.96 30.75
CA SER A 13 23.81 7.91 32.09
C SER A 13 24.89 7.64 33.16
N ARG A 14 24.99 8.51 34.18
CA ARG A 14 25.50 8.10 35.49
C ARG A 14 24.39 7.37 36.24
N SER A 15 24.64 6.11 36.55
CA SER A 15 23.80 5.26 37.40
C SER A 15 23.97 5.64 38.87
N LEU A 16 22.86 5.73 39.61
CA LEU A 16 22.83 5.47 41.05
C LEU A 16 21.70 4.49 41.37
N PRO A 17 21.87 3.58 42.34
CA PRO A 17 20.98 2.45 42.54
C PRO A 17 19.87 2.80 43.53
N TYR A 18 18.62 2.44 43.22
CA TYR A 18 17.65 2.18 44.29
C TYR A 18 16.62 1.11 43.90
N LYS A 19 16.30 0.29 44.90
CA LYS A 19 15.59 -0.98 44.87
C LYS A 19 14.09 -0.84 44.54
N GLY A 20 13.56 -1.84 43.84
CA GLY A 20 12.18 -2.31 44.03
C GLY A 20 11.05 -1.56 43.32
N SER A 21 10.91 -1.73 42.01
CA SER A 21 9.65 -1.92 41.28
C SER A 21 9.90 -1.77 39.78
N ARG A 22 9.58 -2.79 38.97
CA ARG A 22 9.66 -2.69 37.50
C ARG A 22 8.45 -1.91 36.98
N ARG A 23 8.50 -0.58 37.08
CA ARG A 23 7.73 0.30 36.19
C ARG A 23 8.53 0.45 34.90
N TRP A 24 7.95 0.02 33.77
CA TRP A 24 8.45 0.41 32.45
C TRP A 24 8.18 1.90 32.27
N THR A 25 9.15 2.73 32.63
CA THR A 25 9.14 4.15 32.28
C THR A 25 9.41 4.25 30.78
N VAL A 26 8.35 4.40 29.97
CA VAL A 26 8.52 4.81 28.58
C VAL A 26 9.08 6.22 28.61
N CYS A 27 10.38 6.34 28.38
CA CYS A 27 11.04 7.63 28.25
C CYS A 27 10.66 8.21 26.87
N VAL A 28 9.48 8.83 26.78
CA VAL A 28 9.12 9.64 25.61
C VAL A 28 9.91 10.94 25.73
N ARG A 29 11.11 10.99 25.15
CA ARG A 29 11.76 12.28 24.89
C ARG A 29 10.82 13.08 23.98
N LYS A 30 10.22 14.13 24.52
CA LYS A 30 9.44 15.12 23.77
C LYS A 30 10.37 15.78 22.74
N CYS A 31 10.41 15.27 21.52
CA CYS A 31 10.88 16.01 20.35
C CYS A 31 9.80 17.05 20.00
N ARG A 32 9.63 18.07 20.86
CA ARG A 32 8.51 19.02 20.79
C ARG A 32 8.80 20.27 19.95
N ASN A 33 10.00 20.42 19.40
CA ASN A 33 10.32 21.63 18.65
C ASN A 33 9.92 21.49 17.17
N TRP A 34 8.62 21.52 16.90
CA TRP A 34 8.08 21.43 15.53
C TRP A 34 8.48 22.64 14.67
N PHE A 35 8.83 23.76 15.28
CA PHE A 35 9.33 24.96 14.57
C PHE A 35 10.70 24.78 13.92
N SER A 36 11.50 23.78 14.32
CA SER A 36 12.82 23.55 13.73
C SER A 36 12.78 22.60 12.52
N TRP A 37 11.60 22.11 12.15
CA TRP A 37 11.47 21.20 11.03
C TRP A 37 11.61 21.93 9.70
N LYS A 38 12.28 21.29 8.75
CA LYS A 38 12.37 21.73 7.37
C LYS A 38 11.41 20.91 6.52
N ALA A 39 10.80 21.52 5.52
CA ALA A 39 9.89 20.84 4.61
C ALA A 39 10.10 21.31 3.18
N ARG A 40 9.98 20.39 2.23
CA ARG A 40 10.01 20.70 0.79
C ARG A 40 8.98 19.86 0.06
N ARG A 41 8.37 20.42 -0.97
CA ARG A 41 7.52 19.67 -1.90
C ARG A 41 8.40 18.76 -2.76
N ASP A 42 8.04 17.49 -2.83
CA ASP A 42 8.63 16.55 -3.80
C ASP A 42 8.03 16.85 -5.19
N ALA A 43 8.86 17.39 -6.09
CA ALA A 43 8.45 17.73 -7.46
C ALA A 43 8.27 16.48 -8.34
N GLY A 44 8.95 15.39 -7.99
CA GLY A 44 8.88 14.12 -8.72
C GLY A 44 7.60 13.35 -8.46
N TYR A 45 6.73 13.77 -7.54
CA TYR A 45 5.52 13.01 -7.19
C TYR A 45 4.24 13.72 -7.60
N GLN A 46 3.37 13.05 -8.36
CA GLN A 46 2.08 13.57 -8.79
C GLN A 46 1.00 12.47 -8.84
N PRO A 47 -0.29 12.80 -8.60
CA PRO A 47 -1.38 11.86 -8.85
C PRO A 47 -1.51 11.55 -10.35
N LEU A 48 -1.84 10.31 -10.68
CA LEU A 48 -2.09 9.83 -12.03
C LEU A 48 -3.56 9.42 -12.18
N ASN A 49 -4.38 10.35 -12.66
CA ASN A 49 -5.80 10.14 -12.96
C ASN A 49 -5.97 9.41 -14.30
N ALA A 50 -5.48 8.17 -14.39
CA ALA A 50 -5.51 7.37 -15.62
C ALA A 50 -6.01 5.95 -15.36
N ALA A 51 -6.96 5.78 -14.44
CA ALA A 51 -7.58 4.49 -14.21
C ALA A 51 -8.45 4.11 -15.42
N GLN A 52 -8.09 3.04 -16.11
CA GLN A 52 -8.85 2.50 -17.24
C GLN A 52 -9.65 1.32 -16.73
N VAL A 53 -10.73 1.58 -15.99
CA VAL A 53 -11.56 0.53 -15.40
C VAL A 53 -12.95 0.53 -16.00
N VAL A 54 -13.56 -0.65 -16.01
CA VAL A 54 -14.93 -0.81 -16.48
C VAL A 54 -15.89 -0.53 -15.32
N GLY A 55 -16.75 0.47 -15.47
CA GLY A 55 -17.78 0.83 -14.50
C GLY A 55 -17.44 2.08 -13.69
N TYR A 56 -18.10 2.23 -12.56
CA TYR A 56 -17.87 3.33 -11.62
C TYR A 56 -16.57 3.12 -10.84
N TYR A 57 -15.81 4.18 -10.64
CA TYR A 57 -14.52 4.15 -9.94
C TYR A 57 -14.29 5.46 -9.20
N VAL A 58 -14.14 5.37 -7.89
CA VAL A 58 -13.95 6.51 -7.00
C VAL A 58 -12.86 6.28 -5.96
N ALA A 59 -12.15 5.15 -6.03
CA ALA A 59 -10.92 4.96 -5.29
C ALA A 59 -9.83 5.95 -5.77
N GLY A 60 -8.83 6.18 -4.92
CA GLY A 60 -7.77 7.15 -5.21
C GLY A 60 -7.02 6.92 -6.53
N PRO A 61 -6.36 7.96 -7.06
CA PRO A 61 -5.65 7.88 -8.34
C PRO A 61 -4.40 7.03 -8.26
N GLY A 62 -3.87 6.60 -9.41
CA GLY A 62 -2.51 6.08 -9.49
C GLY A 62 -1.46 7.12 -9.11
N GLU A 63 -0.20 6.73 -9.16
CA GLU A 63 0.93 7.58 -8.81
C GLU A 63 1.88 7.71 -10.00
N ARG A 64 2.31 8.94 -10.29
CA ARG A 64 3.38 9.24 -11.22
C ARG A 64 4.60 9.69 -10.41
N VAL A 65 5.70 8.97 -10.57
CA VAL A 65 6.97 9.25 -9.90
C VAL A 65 8.05 9.52 -10.95
N ASP A 66 8.54 10.75 -11.01
CA ASP A 66 9.68 11.15 -11.80
C ASP A 66 10.93 11.22 -10.92
N ARG A 67 11.79 10.19 -11.04
CA ARG A 67 13.00 10.06 -10.23
C ARG A 67 14.02 11.15 -10.51
N THR A 68 14.05 11.70 -11.72
CA THR A 68 15.01 12.75 -12.07
C THR A 68 14.74 14.06 -11.34
N GLN A 69 13.54 14.20 -10.75
CA GLN A 69 13.13 15.36 -9.96
C GLN A 69 13.07 15.07 -8.45
N GLN A 70 13.26 13.82 -8.04
CA GLN A 70 13.27 13.45 -6.62
C GLN A 70 14.63 13.76 -5.99
N GLN A 71 14.59 14.33 -4.79
CA GLN A 71 15.82 14.52 -4.02
C GLN A 71 16.21 13.18 -3.38
N THR A 72 17.44 12.73 -3.61
CA THR A 72 17.99 11.51 -3.00
C THR A 72 18.68 11.83 -1.68
N GLY A 73 18.81 10.82 -0.81
CA GLY A 73 19.56 10.91 0.45
C GLY A 73 18.94 11.73 1.59
N TRP A 74 17.81 12.43 1.38
CA TRP A 74 17.16 13.23 2.42
C TRP A 74 16.74 12.48 3.71
N PRO A 75 16.44 11.15 3.70
CA PRO A 75 16.17 10.43 4.94
C PRO A 75 17.42 10.11 5.77
N MET A 76 18.62 10.27 5.19
CA MET A 76 19.88 9.89 5.83
C MET A 76 20.38 11.00 6.76
N ALA A 77 21.06 10.57 7.83
CA ALA A 77 21.76 11.51 8.71
C ALA A 77 22.85 12.27 7.94
N GLY A 78 23.03 13.56 8.26
CA GLY A 78 24.05 14.41 7.61
C GLY A 78 23.64 15.02 6.27
N PHE A 79 22.43 14.73 5.78
CA PHE A 79 21.90 15.39 4.58
C PHE A 79 21.82 16.92 4.77
N ASN A 80 22.26 17.67 3.77
CA ASN A 80 22.22 19.14 3.78
C ASN A 80 20.83 19.65 3.35
N ASP A 81 20.03 20.06 4.34
CA ASP A 81 18.69 20.62 4.20
C ASP A 81 18.67 22.16 4.36
N SER A 82 19.82 22.85 4.29
CA SER A 82 19.89 24.29 4.57
C SER A 82 19.01 25.13 3.63
N ALA A 83 18.84 24.69 2.39
CA ALA A 83 17.98 25.32 1.39
C ALA A 83 16.49 25.01 1.56
N TRP A 84 16.10 24.11 2.46
CA TRP A 84 14.70 23.80 2.69
C TRP A 84 14.06 24.88 3.58
N PRO A 85 12.85 25.36 3.22
CA PRO A 85 12.14 26.29 4.07
C PRO A 85 11.72 25.62 5.38
N THR A 86 11.60 26.43 6.41
CA THR A 86 11.07 25.98 7.70
C THR A 86 9.59 25.63 7.55
N ALA A 87 9.18 24.49 8.13
CA ALA A 87 7.80 24.04 8.12
C ALA A 87 6.91 25.02 8.88
N GLN A 88 5.77 25.36 8.30
CA GLN A 88 4.80 26.26 8.91
C GLN A 88 3.68 25.45 9.60
N PRO A 89 3.27 25.82 10.82
CA PRO A 89 2.12 25.19 11.46
C PRO A 89 0.84 25.55 10.69
N LEU A 90 -0.04 24.56 10.47
CA LEU A 90 -1.38 24.81 9.92
C LEU A 90 -2.37 25.15 11.04
N THR A 91 -2.49 24.27 12.02
CA THR A 91 -3.35 24.44 13.20
C THR A 91 -2.85 23.51 14.31
N LEU A 92 -3.15 23.82 15.56
CA LEU A 92 -2.85 22.93 16.68
C LEU A 92 -3.90 21.81 16.73
N GLY A 93 -3.44 20.56 16.78
CA GLY A 93 -4.33 19.44 17.04
C GLY A 93 -4.84 19.49 18.48
N GLN A 94 -6.14 19.36 18.67
CA GLN A 94 -6.78 19.35 19.98
C GLN A 94 -7.47 18.02 20.23
N PRO A 95 -7.51 17.51 21.47
CA PRO A 95 -8.32 16.34 21.80
C PRO A 95 -9.80 16.57 21.43
N LYS A 96 -10.48 15.51 20.95
CA LYS A 96 -11.94 15.54 20.76
C LYS A 96 -12.63 15.91 22.09
N GLY A 97 -13.57 16.85 22.05
CA GLY A 97 -14.33 17.32 23.23
C GLY A 97 -13.69 18.47 24.00
N ALA A 98 -12.57 19.04 23.53
CA ALA A 98 -12.00 20.25 24.13
C ALA A 98 -12.95 21.46 24.01
N ALA A 99 -13.10 22.24 25.08
CA ALA A 99 -14.05 23.34 25.22
C ALA A 99 -13.62 24.65 24.50
N SER A 100 -13.08 24.56 23.28
CA SER A 100 -12.74 25.75 22.48
C SER A 100 -13.40 25.70 21.10
N SER A 101 -13.73 26.87 20.57
CA SER A 101 -14.28 27.05 19.22
C SER A 101 -13.41 26.35 18.17
N PHE A 102 -14.01 25.38 17.48
CA PHE A 102 -13.29 24.42 16.64
C PHE A 102 -12.84 25.03 15.31
N ASN A 103 -11.53 25.20 15.13
CA ASN A 103 -10.89 25.59 13.85
C ASN A 103 -9.86 24.56 13.34
N GLY A 104 -9.82 23.33 13.87
CA GLY A 104 -8.78 22.34 13.54
C GLY A 104 -9.19 20.87 13.70
N TRP A 105 -8.25 19.95 13.47
CA TRP A 105 -8.47 18.49 13.56
C TRP A 105 -8.59 18.01 15.01
N MET A 106 -9.66 17.27 15.30
CA MET A 106 -9.86 16.60 16.59
C MET A 106 -9.05 15.30 16.66
N LEU A 107 -8.15 15.22 17.62
CA LEU A 107 -7.32 14.07 17.88
C LEU A 107 -8.04 13.09 18.81
N VAL A 108 -8.08 11.82 18.39
CA VAL A 108 -8.58 10.69 19.19
C VAL A 108 -7.52 9.59 19.12
N PRO A 109 -7.15 8.96 20.25
CA PRO A 109 -6.29 7.78 20.22
C PRO A 109 -6.90 6.69 19.32
N SER A 110 -6.11 6.13 18.39
CA SER A 110 -6.61 5.05 17.55
C SER A 110 -6.87 3.80 18.40
N PRO A 111 -8.10 3.25 18.39
CA PRO A 111 -8.38 1.97 19.05
C PRO A 111 -7.92 0.77 18.22
N LEU A 112 -7.57 0.99 16.94
CA LEU A 112 -7.21 -0.06 16.00
C LEU A 112 -5.75 -0.49 16.18
N PRO A 113 -5.45 -1.80 16.04
CA PRO A 113 -4.07 -2.26 15.91
C PRO A 113 -3.40 -1.71 14.63
N PRO A 114 -2.07 -1.82 14.54
CA PRO A 114 -1.38 -1.80 13.26
C PRO A 114 -1.99 -2.82 12.29
N LEU A 115 -2.07 -2.45 11.01
CA LEU A 115 -2.46 -3.38 9.96
C LEU A 115 -1.45 -4.52 9.84
N GLU A 116 -1.92 -5.69 9.42
CA GLU A 116 -1.03 -6.78 9.03
C GLU A 116 -0.16 -6.34 7.86
N LEU A 117 1.13 -6.61 7.92
CA LEU A 117 2.06 -6.37 6.82
C LEU A 117 2.86 -7.64 6.57
N THR A 118 2.73 -8.22 5.38
CA THR A 118 3.42 -9.47 5.04
C THR A 118 3.87 -9.45 3.59
N THR A 119 5.16 -9.68 3.36
CA THR A 119 5.71 -9.80 2.01
C THR A 119 5.05 -10.98 1.27
N GLN A 120 4.56 -10.71 0.06
CA GLN A 120 3.94 -11.68 -0.84
C GLN A 120 4.65 -11.65 -2.19
N ARG A 121 5.10 -12.82 -2.64
CA ARG A 121 5.63 -13.01 -3.99
C ARG A 121 4.48 -13.23 -4.98
N LEU A 122 4.75 -12.91 -6.24
CA LEU A 122 3.86 -13.16 -7.37
C LEU A 122 4.19 -14.56 -7.91
N PRO A 123 3.28 -15.54 -7.85
CA PRO A 123 3.65 -16.93 -8.17
C PRO A 123 3.98 -17.18 -9.65
N HIS A 124 3.42 -16.39 -10.58
CA HIS A 124 3.57 -16.68 -12.01
C HIS A 124 3.77 -15.44 -12.88
N LEU A 125 4.66 -15.56 -13.85
CA LEU A 125 4.68 -14.80 -15.10
C LEU A 125 3.81 -15.53 -16.13
N ARG A 126 2.72 -14.90 -16.57
CA ARG A 126 1.75 -15.51 -17.50
C ARG A 126 2.00 -15.18 -18.96
N LEU A 127 2.51 -13.98 -19.24
CA LEU A 127 2.84 -13.51 -20.58
C LEU A 127 4.07 -12.60 -20.51
N ALA A 128 4.95 -12.71 -21.50
CA ALA A 128 6.08 -11.82 -21.71
C ALA A 128 6.16 -11.49 -23.21
N THR A 129 6.30 -10.21 -23.53
CA THR A 129 6.42 -9.71 -24.91
C THR A 129 7.51 -8.66 -24.96
N GLY A 130 8.28 -8.63 -26.05
CA GLY A 130 9.40 -7.70 -26.23
C GLY A 130 10.67 -8.06 -25.46
N LEU A 131 10.71 -9.19 -24.77
CA LEU A 131 11.91 -9.71 -24.11
C LEU A 131 11.93 -11.24 -24.17
N VAL A 132 13.06 -11.80 -24.55
CA VAL A 132 13.32 -13.24 -24.55
C VAL A 132 14.21 -13.60 -23.36
N GLY A 133 14.13 -14.86 -22.89
CA GLY A 133 15.05 -15.36 -21.86
C GLY A 133 14.82 -14.85 -20.44
N ILE A 134 13.59 -14.45 -20.10
CA ILE A 134 13.27 -14.11 -18.69
C ILE A 134 13.53 -15.35 -17.82
N PRO A 135 14.29 -15.22 -16.71
CA PRO A 135 14.58 -16.34 -15.85
C PRO A 135 13.31 -17.03 -15.36
N LYS A 136 13.28 -18.37 -15.42
CA LYS A 136 12.10 -19.17 -15.03
C LYS A 136 11.63 -18.92 -13.59
N ALA A 137 12.54 -18.53 -12.71
CA ALA A 137 12.24 -18.24 -11.31
C ALA A 137 11.54 -16.88 -11.10
N PHE A 138 11.60 -15.96 -12.08
CA PHE A 138 10.96 -14.65 -11.99
C PHE A 138 9.44 -14.78 -12.23
N PRO A 139 8.57 -14.12 -11.44
CA PRO A 139 8.86 -13.33 -10.22
C PRO A 139 8.62 -14.10 -8.90
N ALA A 140 8.48 -15.43 -8.97
CA ALA A 140 8.18 -16.26 -7.79
C ALA A 140 9.31 -16.23 -6.75
N ALA A 141 10.56 -16.13 -7.21
CA ALA A 141 11.72 -15.81 -6.41
C ALA A 141 12.29 -14.44 -6.79
N LYS A 142 13.06 -13.83 -5.88
CA LYS A 142 13.86 -12.64 -6.20
C LYS A 142 14.84 -13.03 -7.30
N THR A 143 14.67 -12.49 -8.49
CA THR A 143 15.50 -12.85 -9.64
C THR A 143 15.62 -11.65 -10.56
N THR A 144 16.85 -11.34 -10.94
CA THR A 144 17.17 -10.21 -11.78
C THR A 144 16.88 -10.51 -13.25
N ALA A 145 16.30 -9.55 -13.97
CA ALA A 145 16.13 -9.58 -15.41
C ALA A 145 16.68 -8.29 -16.04
N THR A 146 17.48 -8.42 -17.10
CA THR A 146 18.04 -7.27 -17.82
C THR A 146 17.16 -6.91 -19.00
N ILE A 147 16.77 -5.64 -19.08
CA ILE A 147 16.01 -5.05 -20.18
C ILE A 147 17.01 -4.26 -21.04
N PRO A 148 17.31 -4.67 -22.28
CA PRO A 148 18.25 -3.96 -23.14
C PRO A 148 17.82 -2.53 -23.44
N ALA A 149 18.74 -1.71 -23.97
CA ALA A 149 18.42 -0.39 -24.51
C ALA A 149 17.39 -0.49 -25.66
N HIS A 150 16.66 0.60 -25.91
CA HIS A 150 15.69 0.76 -27.01
C HIS A 150 14.66 -0.37 -27.12
N THR A 151 14.22 -0.89 -25.98
CA THR A 151 13.34 -2.05 -25.90
C THR A 151 12.03 -1.69 -25.20
N SER A 152 10.92 -2.21 -25.70
CA SER A 152 9.62 -2.15 -25.03
C SER A 152 9.19 -3.55 -24.59
N VAL A 153 9.07 -3.75 -23.28
CA VAL A 153 8.71 -5.03 -22.66
C VAL A 153 7.35 -4.91 -21.98
N THR A 154 6.49 -5.92 -22.14
CA THR A 154 5.28 -6.08 -21.34
C THR A 154 5.24 -7.46 -20.70
N LEU A 155 5.14 -7.48 -19.36
CA LEU A 155 5.05 -8.67 -18.53
C LEU A 155 3.69 -8.70 -17.82
N LEU A 156 2.99 -9.83 -17.86
CA LEU A 156 1.76 -10.06 -17.11
C LEU A 156 2.02 -11.01 -15.95
N LEU A 157 2.00 -10.49 -14.73
CA LEU A 157 2.22 -11.24 -13.50
C LEU A 157 0.87 -11.62 -12.88
N ASN A 158 0.80 -12.77 -12.21
CA ASN A 158 -0.43 -13.32 -11.64
C ASN A 158 -0.21 -13.77 -10.20
N GLN A 159 -0.91 -13.12 -9.27
CA GLN A 159 -0.96 -13.43 -7.84
C GLN A 159 -1.76 -14.71 -7.52
N THR A 160 -2.47 -15.28 -8.51
CA THR A 160 -3.44 -16.39 -8.42
C THR A 160 -4.71 -16.09 -7.63
N PHE A 161 -4.66 -15.13 -6.71
CA PHE A 161 -5.80 -14.65 -5.93
C PHE A 161 -5.83 -13.12 -5.83
N LEU A 162 -6.97 -12.58 -5.43
CA LEU A 162 -7.12 -11.15 -5.18
C LEU A 162 -6.46 -10.76 -3.86
N THR A 163 -5.61 -9.73 -3.89
CA THR A 163 -4.87 -9.25 -2.73
C THR A 163 -4.91 -7.73 -2.66
N ASN A 164 -4.82 -7.19 -1.45
CA ASN A 164 -4.50 -5.78 -1.19
C ASN A 164 -3.03 -5.74 -0.79
N ALA A 165 -2.20 -5.06 -1.56
CA ALA A 165 -0.79 -4.99 -1.25
C ALA A 165 -0.18 -3.65 -1.69
N TYR A 166 0.91 -3.27 -1.05
CA TYR A 166 1.82 -2.25 -1.58
C TYR A 166 2.77 -2.94 -2.56
N PRO A 167 2.55 -2.83 -3.89
CA PRO A 167 3.48 -3.36 -4.87
C PRO A 167 4.80 -2.60 -4.82
N THR A 168 5.91 -3.32 -4.80
CA THR A 168 7.25 -2.77 -4.78
C THR A 168 8.00 -3.24 -6.02
N LEU A 169 8.60 -2.29 -6.73
CA LEU A 169 9.52 -2.52 -7.83
C LEU A 169 10.92 -2.04 -7.43
N VAL A 170 11.92 -2.90 -7.62
CA VAL A 170 13.35 -2.56 -7.40
C VAL A 170 14.08 -2.69 -8.72
N PHE A 171 14.79 -1.64 -9.12
CA PHE A 171 15.47 -1.60 -10.42
C PHE A 171 16.69 -0.67 -10.39
N SER A 172 17.58 -0.86 -11.36
CA SER A 172 18.80 -0.07 -11.55
C SER A 172 18.96 0.35 -13.01
N GLY A 173 19.59 1.50 -13.25
CA GLY A 173 19.91 1.95 -14.60
C GLY A 173 18.69 2.44 -15.39
N GLY A 174 18.81 2.41 -16.72
CA GLY A 174 17.75 2.82 -17.63
C GLY A 174 17.44 4.30 -17.53
N GLN A 175 18.43 5.18 -17.67
CA GLN A 175 18.23 6.63 -17.70
C GLN A 175 17.06 7.00 -18.64
N GLY A 176 16.04 7.68 -18.10
CA GLY A 176 14.85 8.08 -18.87
C GLY A 176 13.92 6.92 -19.27
N ALA A 177 14.14 5.71 -18.75
CA ALA A 177 13.24 4.59 -18.97
C ALA A 177 11.90 4.82 -18.25
N GLY A 178 10.81 4.55 -18.97
CA GLY A 178 9.47 4.58 -18.42
C GLY A 178 9.04 3.20 -17.93
N LEU A 179 8.62 3.10 -16.68
CA LEU A 179 8.04 1.89 -16.08
C LEU A 179 6.58 2.17 -15.72
N SER A 180 5.68 1.25 -16.02
CA SER A 180 4.28 1.34 -15.60
C SER A 180 3.81 0.03 -14.99
N LEU A 181 3.15 0.12 -13.84
CA LEU A 181 2.51 -1.00 -13.16
C LEU A 181 1.00 -0.83 -13.26
N GLY A 182 0.34 -1.65 -14.08
CA GLY A 182 -1.12 -1.77 -14.13
C GLY A 182 -1.62 -2.82 -13.16
N TYR A 183 -2.77 -2.61 -12.53
CA TYR A 183 -3.38 -3.51 -11.55
C TYR A 183 -4.79 -3.91 -11.97
N ALA A 184 -5.10 -5.21 -12.00
CA ALA A 184 -6.45 -5.68 -12.36
C ALA A 184 -6.88 -6.90 -11.53
N GLU A 185 -8.17 -6.97 -11.19
CA GLU A 185 -8.76 -8.17 -10.57
C GLU A 185 -8.98 -9.31 -11.57
N SER A 186 -9.15 -8.95 -12.85
CA SER A 186 -9.40 -9.85 -13.97
C SER A 186 -9.03 -9.13 -15.27
N LEU A 187 -8.71 -9.92 -16.29
CA LEU A 187 -8.62 -9.46 -17.67
C LEU A 187 -10.00 -9.52 -18.34
N TYR A 188 -10.12 -8.90 -19.51
CA TYR A 188 -11.38 -8.74 -20.24
C TYR A 188 -11.29 -9.40 -21.62
N VAL A 189 -12.37 -9.97 -22.10
CA VAL A 189 -12.44 -10.65 -23.42
C VAL A 189 -12.54 -9.60 -24.53
N ARG A 190 -13.63 -9.56 -25.31
CA ARG A 190 -14.00 -8.43 -26.15
C ARG A 190 -15.03 -7.58 -25.41
N GLY A 191 -14.94 -6.26 -25.54
CA GLY A 191 -15.78 -5.33 -24.78
C GLY A 191 -15.51 -5.39 -23.27
N LYS A 192 -16.58 -5.38 -22.46
CA LYS A 192 -16.52 -5.19 -21.00
C LYS A 192 -16.69 -6.48 -20.17
N LYS A 193 -16.66 -7.66 -20.79
CA LYS A 193 -16.89 -8.96 -20.10
C LYS A 193 -15.59 -9.57 -19.56
N LYS A 194 -15.56 -9.96 -18.28
CA LYS A 194 -14.38 -10.56 -17.60
C LYS A 194 -14.10 -12.03 -18.02
N GLY A 195 -15.14 -12.86 -18.14
CA GLY A 195 -15.00 -14.31 -18.40
C GLY A 195 -14.30 -15.06 -17.27
N ASN A 196 -13.74 -16.25 -17.54
CA ASN A 196 -12.99 -17.03 -16.55
C ASN A 196 -11.67 -16.31 -16.17
N ARG A 197 -11.51 -15.96 -14.90
CA ARG A 197 -10.34 -15.17 -14.44
C ARG A 197 -9.01 -15.89 -14.60
N ASN A 198 -8.96 -17.20 -14.84
CA ASN A 198 -7.72 -17.96 -15.05
C ASN A 198 -7.16 -17.84 -16.48
N ASP A 199 -8.03 -17.55 -17.45
CA ASP A 199 -7.67 -17.45 -18.86
C ASP A 199 -7.13 -16.06 -19.17
N VAL A 200 -6.01 -16.03 -19.89
CA VAL A 200 -5.31 -14.79 -20.28
C VAL A 200 -5.17 -14.62 -21.80
N VAL A 201 -5.21 -15.72 -22.55
CA VAL A 201 -5.07 -15.69 -24.01
C VAL A 201 -6.29 -15.01 -24.63
N GLY A 202 -6.05 -14.13 -25.60
CA GLY A 202 -7.11 -13.38 -26.29
C GLY A 202 -7.83 -12.33 -25.42
N LYS A 203 -7.32 -12.06 -24.21
CA LYS A 203 -7.87 -11.04 -23.31
C LYS A 203 -7.00 -9.80 -23.27
N HIS A 204 -7.62 -8.67 -22.97
CA HIS A 204 -6.96 -7.38 -22.81
C HIS A 204 -6.97 -6.90 -21.35
N PHE A 205 -6.00 -6.05 -21.04
CA PHE A 205 -5.76 -5.51 -19.72
C PHE A 205 -6.44 -4.14 -19.57
N LEU A 206 -7.25 -3.98 -18.53
CA LEU A 206 -7.86 -2.71 -18.13
C LEU A 206 -7.70 -2.59 -16.61
N GLY A 207 -7.12 -1.48 -16.14
CA GLY A 207 -6.96 -1.25 -14.72
C GLY A 207 -6.43 0.12 -14.34
N ARG A 208 -6.36 0.37 -13.03
CA ARG A 208 -5.56 1.47 -12.47
C ARG A 208 -4.07 1.21 -12.71
N ARG A 209 -3.29 2.26 -12.91
CA ARG A 209 -1.85 2.17 -13.13
C ARG A 209 -1.06 3.17 -12.32
N ASP A 210 0.17 2.80 -11.98
CA ASP A 210 1.22 3.71 -11.55
C ASP A 210 2.27 3.86 -12.67
N SER A 211 3.05 4.94 -12.62
CA SER A 211 4.09 5.25 -13.61
C SER A 211 5.34 5.77 -12.91
N VAL A 212 6.51 5.31 -13.35
CA VAL A 212 7.82 5.71 -12.84
C VAL A 212 8.72 6.08 -14.01
N LEU A 213 9.42 7.21 -13.92
CA LEU A 213 10.53 7.56 -14.80
C LEU A 213 11.83 7.32 -14.05
N SER A 214 12.73 6.52 -14.61
CA SER A 214 14.03 6.21 -14.00
C SER A 214 15.03 7.36 -14.16
N ASP A 215 15.82 7.62 -13.11
CA ASP A 215 16.94 8.56 -13.12
C ASP A 215 18.29 7.92 -13.48
N GLY A 216 18.27 6.66 -13.96
CA GLY A 216 19.49 5.92 -14.30
C GLY A 216 20.31 5.45 -13.10
N GLY A 217 19.95 5.83 -11.87
CA GLY A 217 20.65 5.46 -10.66
C GLY A 217 20.50 3.98 -10.30
N PRO A 218 21.38 3.47 -9.41
CA PRO A 218 21.27 2.12 -8.88
C PRO A 218 20.18 2.02 -7.81
N GLN A 219 19.62 0.83 -7.65
CA GLN A 219 18.72 0.41 -6.55
C GLN A 219 17.56 1.37 -6.29
N GLN A 220 16.95 1.90 -7.35
CA GLN A 220 15.73 2.68 -7.26
C GLN A 220 14.57 1.79 -6.81
N VAL A 221 13.80 2.26 -5.82
CA VAL A 221 12.68 1.50 -5.22
C VAL A 221 11.38 2.29 -5.34
N PHE A 222 10.45 1.81 -6.17
CA PHE A 222 9.09 2.33 -6.23
C PHE A 222 8.14 1.48 -5.37
N THR A 223 7.45 2.14 -4.44
CA THR A 223 6.31 1.60 -3.69
C THR A 223 5.28 2.72 -3.55
N PRO A 224 4.00 2.50 -3.88
CA PRO A 224 3.00 3.54 -3.81
C PRO A 224 2.68 3.95 -2.36
N LEU A 225 2.17 5.17 -2.17
CA LEU A 225 1.76 5.67 -0.85
C LEU A 225 0.52 4.95 -0.30
N THR A 226 -0.34 4.47 -1.19
CA THR A 226 -1.54 3.68 -0.84
C THR A 226 -1.40 2.27 -1.40
N TRP A 227 -2.10 1.29 -0.84
CA TRP A 227 -2.07 -0.06 -1.43
C TRP A 227 -2.79 -0.11 -2.77
N ARG A 228 -2.61 -1.21 -3.48
CA ARG A 228 -3.32 -1.56 -4.71
C ARG A 228 -4.01 -2.90 -4.50
N THR A 229 -5.17 -3.03 -5.09
CA THR A 229 -5.91 -4.28 -5.11
C THR A 229 -5.70 -4.94 -6.46
N TYR A 230 -5.25 -6.19 -6.48
CA TYR A 230 -5.00 -6.88 -7.74
C TYR A 230 -5.00 -8.40 -7.60
N ARG A 231 -5.25 -9.05 -8.73
CA ARG A 231 -4.79 -10.41 -9.01
C ARG A 231 -3.70 -10.38 -10.07
N TYR A 232 -3.84 -9.52 -11.06
CA TYR A 232 -2.90 -9.33 -12.15
C TYR A 232 -2.15 -8.02 -12.01
N VAL A 233 -0.84 -8.07 -12.24
CA VAL A 233 0.01 -6.89 -12.38
C VAL A 233 0.58 -6.90 -13.80
N GLN A 234 0.32 -5.86 -14.59
CA GLN A 234 0.98 -5.67 -15.88
C GLN A 234 2.15 -4.70 -15.70
N LEU A 235 3.37 -5.20 -15.85
CA LEU A 235 4.58 -4.37 -15.85
C LEU A 235 4.93 -4.04 -17.30
N ARG A 236 4.95 -2.75 -17.65
CA ARG A 236 5.47 -2.25 -18.93
C ARG A 236 6.75 -1.49 -18.68
N ILE A 237 7.79 -1.76 -19.47
CA ILE A 237 9.08 -1.08 -19.38
C ILE A 237 9.46 -0.65 -20.79
N THR A 238 9.77 0.63 -20.96
CA THR A 238 10.36 1.16 -22.20
C THR A 238 11.69 1.81 -21.87
N THR A 239 12.78 1.22 -22.32
CA THR A 239 14.14 1.74 -22.15
C THR A 239 14.51 2.71 -23.28
N GLN A 240 15.41 3.63 -22.96
CA GLN A 240 16.02 4.55 -23.93
C GLN A 240 17.41 4.01 -24.31
N ALA A 241 18.44 4.87 -24.39
CA ALA A 241 19.80 4.47 -24.74
C ALA A 241 20.50 3.59 -23.67
N ALA A 242 20.01 3.57 -22.43
CA ALA A 242 20.58 2.76 -21.35
C ALA A 242 19.71 1.53 -21.05
N LEU A 243 20.37 0.39 -20.82
CA LEU A 243 19.70 -0.81 -20.30
C LEU A 243 19.16 -0.56 -18.89
N LEU A 244 18.11 -1.28 -18.52
CA LEU A 244 17.52 -1.30 -17.19
C LEU A 244 17.65 -2.69 -16.58
N VAL A 245 18.08 -2.78 -15.33
CA VAL A 245 18.13 -4.02 -14.57
C VAL A 245 16.93 -4.06 -13.65
N LEU A 246 15.98 -4.97 -13.92
CA LEU A 246 14.87 -5.26 -13.02
C LEU A 246 15.35 -6.22 -11.95
N GLU A 247 15.50 -5.76 -10.71
CA GLU A 247 16.10 -6.53 -9.62
C GLU A 247 15.08 -7.32 -8.81
N ASP A 248 13.91 -6.71 -8.57
CA ASP A 248 12.86 -7.38 -7.81
C ASP A 248 11.46 -6.80 -8.07
N ILE A 249 10.45 -7.64 -7.90
CA ILE A 249 9.04 -7.25 -7.81
C ILE A 249 8.30 -8.13 -6.80
N TYR A 250 7.58 -7.50 -5.88
CA TYR A 250 6.77 -8.18 -4.87
C TYR A 250 5.66 -7.27 -4.34
N GLY A 251 4.73 -7.81 -3.57
CA GLY A 251 3.75 -7.04 -2.80
C GLY A 251 4.03 -7.12 -1.31
N VAL A 252 3.67 -6.08 -0.56
CA VAL A 252 3.49 -6.18 0.90
C VAL A 252 2.00 -6.15 1.19
N PHE A 253 1.45 -7.31 1.52
CA PHE A 253 0.03 -7.47 1.86
C PHE A 253 -0.38 -6.57 3.01
N THR A 254 -1.60 -6.05 2.95
CA THR A 254 -2.21 -5.29 4.04
C THR A 254 -3.68 -5.63 4.25
N ALA A 255 -4.07 -5.75 5.51
CA ALA A 255 -5.45 -5.92 5.95
C ALA A 255 -5.57 -5.63 7.45
N TYR A 256 -6.80 -5.46 7.92
CA TYR A 256 -7.07 -5.52 9.35
C TYR A 256 -6.66 -6.90 9.91
N PRO A 257 -5.92 -6.97 11.04
CA PRO A 257 -5.26 -8.19 11.51
C PRO A 257 -6.23 -9.11 12.27
N PHE A 258 -7.30 -9.54 11.59
CA PHE A 258 -8.25 -10.50 12.13
C PHE A 258 -7.57 -11.81 12.55
N GLN A 259 -7.92 -12.30 13.74
CA GLN A 259 -7.49 -13.62 14.22
C GLN A 259 -8.62 -14.62 13.96
N PRO A 260 -8.49 -15.52 12.96
CA PRO A 260 -9.54 -16.50 12.67
C PRO A 260 -9.68 -17.48 13.84
N GLN A 261 -10.91 -17.73 14.27
CA GLN A 261 -11.25 -18.63 15.38
C GLN A 261 -12.36 -19.62 15.01
N ALA A 262 -13.19 -19.28 14.03
CA ALA A 262 -14.17 -20.23 13.48
C ALA A 262 -13.54 -21.05 12.36
N ARG A 263 -13.93 -22.33 12.30
CA ARG A 263 -13.60 -23.23 11.19
C ARG A 263 -14.86 -23.94 10.74
N LEU A 264 -15.12 -23.91 9.44
CA LEU A 264 -16.15 -24.73 8.83
C LEU A 264 -15.62 -26.14 8.61
N ALA A 265 -16.30 -27.14 9.18
CA ALA A 265 -16.02 -28.56 8.94
C ALA A 265 -17.09 -29.12 8.00
N THR A 266 -16.66 -29.59 6.84
CA THR A 266 -17.52 -30.21 5.81
C THR A 266 -16.66 -31.09 4.93
N ASP A 267 -17.23 -32.16 4.41
CA ASP A 267 -16.65 -33.05 3.40
C ASP A 267 -16.83 -32.52 1.96
N ASN A 268 -17.72 -31.53 1.76
CA ASN A 268 -17.98 -30.95 0.45
C ASN A 268 -16.86 -29.95 0.05
N PRO A 269 -16.03 -30.26 -0.97
CA PRO A 269 -14.90 -29.42 -1.35
C PRO A 269 -15.31 -28.05 -1.91
N LEU A 270 -16.47 -27.95 -2.56
CA LEU A 270 -16.97 -26.67 -3.08
C LEU A 270 -17.34 -25.72 -1.94
N VAL A 271 -18.00 -26.23 -0.90
CA VAL A 271 -18.36 -25.43 0.28
C VAL A 271 -17.12 -24.92 1.01
N GLN A 272 -16.07 -25.76 1.14
CA GLN A 272 -14.78 -25.32 1.69
C GLN A 272 -14.15 -24.18 0.86
N GLN A 273 -14.19 -24.29 -0.47
CA GLN A 273 -13.67 -23.26 -1.38
C GLN A 273 -14.45 -21.94 -1.26
N ILE A 274 -15.78 -22.00 -1.20
CA ILE A 274 -16.63 -20.82 -1.01
C ILE A 274 -16.29 -20.11 0.31
N ALA A 275 -16.18 -20.87 1.41
CA ALA A 275 -15.82 -20.31 2.71
C ALA A 275 -14.42 -19.66 2.69
N ALA A 276 -13.44 -20.31 2.06
CA ALA A 276 -12.08 -19.79 1.93
C ALA A 276 -12.03 -18.50 1.09
N VAL A 277 -12.78 -18.42 -0.02
CA VAL A 277 -12.88 -17.21 -0.84
C VAL A 277 -13.64 -16.11 -0.10
N GLY A 278 -14.74 -16.43 0.57
CA GLY A 278 -15.52 -15.48 1.36
C GLY A 278 -14.69 -14.84 2.47
N TRP A 279 -13.97 -15.65 3.25
CA TRP A 279 -13.06 -15.15 4.28
C TRP A 279 -11.92 -14.31 3.69
N ARG A 280 -11.38 -14.74 2.55
CA ARG A 280 -10.38 -13.98 1.82
C ARG A 280 -10.91 -12.59 1.48
N THR A 281 -12.08 -12.49 0.84
CA THR A 281 -12.74 -11.24 0.47
C THR A 281 -13.00 -10.35 1.69
N ALA A 282 -13.59 -10.89 2.75
CA ALA A 282 -13.88 -10.14 3.98
C ALA A 282 -12.61 -9.45 4.55
N ARG A 283 -11.47 -10.15 4.55
CA ARG A 283 -10.19 -9.55 4.99
C ARG A 283 -9.71 -8.40 4.12
N ARG A 284 -9.98 -8.39 2.80
CA ARG A 284 -9.57 -7.28 1.90
C ARG A 284 -10.52 -6.10 1.99
N CYS A 285 -11.75 -6.34 2.41
CA CYS A 285 -12.75 -5.31 2.65
C CYS A 285 -12.65 -4.69 4.06
N ALA A 286 -11.66 -5.07 4.87
CA ALA A 286 -11.48 -4.57 6.23
C ALA A 286 -10.07 -3.99 6.42
N VAL A 287 -10.00 -2.69 6.72
CA VAL A 287 -8.72 -1.99 6.96
C VAL A 287 -8.85 -1.05 8.17
N GLU A 288 -9.27 0.19 7.96
CA GLU A 288 -9.67 1.10 9.05
C GLU A 288 -11.17 1.05 9.31
N THR A 289 -11.94 0.68 8.28
CA THR A 289 -13.37 0.46 8.30
C THR A 289 -13.68 -0.80 7.47
N TYR A 290 -14.95 -1.15 7.40
CA TYR A 290 -15.46 -2.06 6.38
C TYR A 290 -15.76 -1.29 5.09
N MET A 291 -15.38 -1.82 3.93
CA MET A 291 -15.63 -1.22 2.63
C MET A 291 -16.36 -2.18 1.70
N ASP A 292 -17.16 -1.66 0.77
CA ASP A 292 -17.88 -2.44 -0.24
C ASP A 292 -16.94 -3.34 -1.06
N CYS A 293 -15.89 -2.74 -1.62
CA CYS A 293 -14.91 -3.43 -2.43
C CYS A 293 -13.53 -2.77 -2.30
N PRO A 294 -12.46 -3.57 -2.40
CA PRO A 294 -11.11 -3.03 -2.27
C PRO A 294 -10.58 -2.42 -3.57
N TYR A 295 -11.22 -2.65 -4.72
CA TYR A 295 -10.68 -2.26 -6.04
C TYR A 295 -11.25 -0.96 -6.61
N TYR A 296 -12.57 -0.76 -6.58
CA TYR A 296 -13.23 0.30 -7.34
C TYR A 296 -13.53 1.55 -6.51
N GLU A 297 -14.13 1.37 -5.34
CA GLU A 297 -14.73 2.48 -4.59
C GLU A 297 -14.08 2.68 -3.22
N GLN A 298 -13.85 1.58 -2.49
CA GLN A 298 -13.28 1.59 -1.14
C GLN A 298 -14.14 2.42 -0.16
N LEU A 299 -15.46 2.41 -0.35
CA LEU A 299 -16.40 3.20 0.42
C LEU A 299 -17.08 2.38 1.51
N GLN A 300 -17.38 3.02 2.62
CA GLN A 300 -18.11 2.42 3.73
C GLN A 300 -19.62 2.48 3.50
N TYR A 301 -20.13 1.67 2.56
CA TYR A 301 -21.56 1.47 2.41
C TYR A 301 -22.12 0.80 3.68
N ILE A 302 -23.14 1.41 4.29
CA ILE A 302 -23.61 1.00 5.62
C ILE A 302 -24.28 -0.38 5.60
N GLY A 303 -25.00 -0.70 4.52
CA GLY A 303 -25.58 -2.03 4.31
C GLY A 303 -24.52 -3.13 4.31
N ASP A 304 -23.48 -2.97 3.50
CA ASP A 304 -22.33 -3.85 3.40
C ASP A 304 -21.58 -3.94 4.74
N THR A 305 -21.35 -2.80 5.38
CA THR A 305 -20.68 -2.70 6.68
C THR A 305 -21.35 -3.58 7.73
N ARG A 306 -22.70 -3.55 7.81
CA ARG A 306 -23.45 -4.37 8.76
C ARG A 306 -23.20 -5.86 8.53
N ILE A 307 -23.26 -6.32 7.27
CA ILE A 307 -23.05 -7.73 6.94
C ILE A 307 -21.59 -8.15 7.18
N GLN A 308 -20.61 -7.33 6.78
CA GLN A 308 -19.20 -7.62 7.00
C GLN A 308 -18.83 -7.64 8.49
N ALA A 309 -19.45 -6.77 9.30
CA ALA A 309 -19.28 -6.79 10.75
C ALA A 309 -19.80 -8.12 11.34
N LEU A 310 -21.00 -8.57 10.94
CA LEU A 310 -21.56 -9.85 11.38
C LEU A 310 -20.65 -11.03 11.00
N VAL A 311 -20.16 -11.07 9.75
CA VAL A 311 -19.19 -12.08 9.31
C VAL A 311 -17.96 -12.07 10.21
N SER A 312 -17.42 -10.88 10.52
CA SER A 312 -16.22 -10.74 11.36
C SER A 312 -16.47 -11.20 12.80
N TYR A 313 -17.63 -10.87 13.40
CA TYR A 313 -18.02 -11.34 14.72
C TYR A 313 -18.17 -12.86 14.80
N CYS A 314 -18.75 -13.49 13.76
CA CYS A 314 -18.89 -14.95 13.72
C CYS A 314 -17.55 -15.68 13.52
N ASN A 315 -16.58 -15.05 12.86
CA ASN A 315 -15.35 -15.74 12.45
C ASN A 315 -14.13 -15.48 13.35
N THR A 316 -14.18 -14.47 14.21
CA THR A 316 -13.00 -14.01 14.96
C THR A 316 -13.36 -13.51 16.36
N THR A 317 -12.36 -13.42 17.25
CA THR A 317 -12.54 -12.90 18.62
C THR A 317 -11.77 -11.60 18.82
N GLY A 318 -12.29 -10.72 19.69
CA GLY A 318 -11.63 -9.51 20.22
C GLY A 318 -11.43 -8.35 19.22
N TRP A 319 -10.97 -8.63 18.00
CA TRP A 319 -10.65 -7.64 16.98
C TRP A 319 -11.86 -7.00 16.28
N PRO A 320 -12.95 -7.73 15.93
CA PRO A 320 -14.17 -7.11 15.42
C PRO A 320 -14.75 -6.06 16.37
N ALA A 321 -14.60 -6.29 17.68
CA ALA A 321 -15.05 -5.36 18.71
C ALA A 321 -14.29 -4.01 18.70
N LYS A 322 -13.18 -3.89 17.96
CA LYS A 322 -12.48 -2.62 17.75
C LYS A 322 -12.83 -2.01 16.39
N LEU A 323 -12.85 -2.82 15.33
CA LEU A 323 -13.12 -2.33 13.97
C LEU A 323 -14.58 -1.86 13.79
N SER A 324 -15.55 -2.59 14.35
CA SER A 324 -16.97 -2.25 14.21
C SER A 324 -17.34 -0.93 14.90
N PRO A 325 -16.97 -0.68 16.18
CA PRO A 325 -17.22 0.63 16.80
C PRO A 325 -16.47 1.78 16.12
N ASN A 326 -15.24 1.53 15.63
CA ASN A 326 -14.53 2.54 14.84
C ASN A 326 -15.27 2.88 13.54
N SER A 327 -15.77 1.87 12.84
CA SER A 327 -16.56 2.04 11.61
C SER A 327 -17.86 2.81 11.89
N ILE A 328 -18.57 2.50 12.97
CA ILE A 328 -19.80 3.21 13.37
C ILE A 328 -19.48 4.67 13.72
N THR A 329 -18.44 4.91 14.52
CA THR A 329 -18.02 6.27 14.95
C THR A 329 -17.64 7.15 13.77
N ARG A 330 -16.98 6.58 12.74
CA ARG A 330 -16.63 7.33 11.53
C ARG A 330 -17.83 7.65 10.64
N ALA A 331 -18.81 6.74 10.58
CA ALA A 331 -20.05 6.98 9.83
C ALA A 331 -21.00 7.95 10.56
N TRP A 332 -21.03 7.92 11.89
CA TRP A 332 -21.91 8.73 12.73
C TRP A 332 -21.11 9.40 13.87
N PRO A 333 -20.36 10.48 13.60
CA PRO A 333 -19.47 11.11 14.58
C PRO A 333 -20.18 11.66 15.83
N ARG A 334 -21.49 11.94 15.73
CA ARG A 334 -22.37 12.42 16.81
C ARG A 334 -23.03 11.31 17.62
N ALA A 335 -22.94 10.04 17.19
CA ALA A 335 -23.59 8.90 17.85
C ALA A 335 -22.66 8.17 18.84
N SER A 336 -21.40 8.60 18.98
CA SER A 336 -20.52 8.11 20.04
C SER A 336 -20.83 8.83 21.35
N PRO A 337 -21.05 8.10 22.46
CA PRO A 337 -21.30 8.68 23.78
C PRO A 337 -20.15 9.55 24.28
#